data_AF-A0A8J6BFL8-F1
#
_entry.id   AF-A0A8J6BFL8-F1
#
_cell.length_a   1.000
_cell.length_b   1.000
_cell.length_c   1.000
_cell.angle_alpha   90.00
_cell.angle_beta   90.00
_cell.angle_gamma   90.00
#
_symmetry.space_group_name_H-M   'P 1'
#
loop_
_entity.id
_entity.type
_entity.pdbx_description
1 polymer ?
#
loop_
_entity_poly.entity_id
_entity_poly.type
_entity_poly.pdbx_seq_one_letter_code
_entity_poly.pdbx_strand_id
1 'polypeptide(L)'
;MLEDQVAFLLQKYLGNYVRGLNKEALKISVWRGDVELTNMQLKPEALNSLKLPVRVKAGFLGSVKLKVPWSRLGQEPVLVYLDRIFILAEPATQVEGCNEDAVQETKISRVREMEIKLLESQQQLKSELNSSWLGSFISTVIGNIKLSISNIHIRYEDIERYLNPVCCISVSKYI
;
A
#
# COMPACT_ATOMS: atom_id res chain seq x y z
N MET A 1 -23.71 3.18 -0.93
CA MET A 1 -23.74 4.66 -1.02
C MET A 1 -22.35 5.16 -1.45
N LEU A 2 -22.10 6.46 -1.65
CA LEU A 2 -20.78 6.97 -2.10
C LEU A 2 -19.67 6.68 -1.08
N GLU A 3 -20.06 6.61 0.19
CA GLU A 3 -19.24 6.29 1.36
C GLU A 3 -18.67 4.87 1.26
N ASP A 4 -19.48 3.90 0.83
CA ASP A 4 -19.02 2.52 0.61
C ASP A 4 -17.96 2.45 -0.50
N GLN A 5 -18.09 3.30 -1.52
CA GLN A 5 -17.12 3.35 -2.63
C GLN A 5 -15.79 3.93 -2.17
N VAL A 6 -15.80 4.99 -1.36
CA VAL A 6 -14.56 5.54 -0.78
C VAL A 6 -13.92 4.55 0.19
N ALA A 7 -14.70 3.86 1.03
CA ALA A 7 -14.17 2.81 1.89
C ALA A 7 -13.54 1.66 1.07
N PHE A 8 -14.17 1.27 -0.04
CA PHE A 8 -13.63 0.28 -0.97
C PHE A 8 -12.32 0.75 -1.61
N LEU A 9 -12.24 1.99 -2.09
CA LEU A 9 -11.03 2.55 -2.68
C LEU A 9 -9.90 2.65 -1.66
N LEU A 10 -10.18 3.12 -0.44
CA LEU A 10 -9.21 3.15 0.65
C LEU A 10 -8.67 1.76 0.96
N GLN A 11 -9.54 0.76 1.09
CA GLN A 11 -9.12 -0.62 1.32
C GLN A 11 -8.27 -1.15 0.17
N LYS A 12 -8.64 -0.84 -1.07
CA LYS A 12 -7.94 -1.31 -2.27
C LYS A 12 -6.56 -0.69 -2.41
N TYR A 13 -6.44 0.62 -2.20
CA TYR A 13 -5.19 1.35 -2.41
C TYR A 13 -4.29 1.30 -1.18
N LEU A 14 -4.81 1.46 0.05
CA LEU A 14 -3.98 1.40 1.26
C LEU A 14 -3.80 -0.03 1.79
N GLY A 15 -4.75 -0.94 1.55
CA GLY A 15 -4.70 -2.29 2.11
C GLY A 15 -3.51 -3.13 1.65
N ASN A 16 -2.86 -2.77 0.54
CA ASN A 16 -1.64 -3.43 0.11
C ASN A 16 -0.39 -2.95 0.85
N TYR A 17 -0.45 -1.79 1.52
CA TYR A 17 0.69 -1.17 2.18
C TYR A 17 0.63 -1.25 3.71
N VAL A 18 -0.56 -1.23 4.30
CA VAL A 18 -0.74 -1.20 5.76
C VAL A 18 -1.46 -2.43 6.32
N ARG A 19 -1.12 -2.81 7.54
CA ARG A 19 -1.80 -3.84 8.34
C ARG A 19 -2.93 -3.21 9.16
N GLY A 20 -3.95 -4.01 9.47
CA GLY A 20 -5.00 -3.61 10.42
C GLY A 20 -6.08 -2.68 9.88
N LEU A 21 -6.22 -2.52 8.56
CA LEU A 21 -7.39 -1.83 7.99
C LEU A 21 -8.64 -2.70 8.14
N ASN A 22 -9.50 -2.34 9.09
CA ASN A 22 -10.82 -2.92 9.24
C ASN A 22 -11.84 -2.16 8.39
N LYS A 23 -12.54 -2.88 7.50
CA LYS A 23 -13.58 -2.34 6.62
C LYS A 23 -14.72 -1.65 7.39
N GLU A 24 -15.10 -2.17 8.56
CA GLU A 24 -16.19 -1.63 9.35
C GLU A 24 -15.81 -0.29 10.00
N ALA A 25 -14.61 -0.23 10.60
CA ALA A 25 -14.07 1.01 11.17
C ALA A 25 -13.87 2.10 10.10
N LEU A 26 -13.40 1.72 8.91
CA LEU A 26 -13.29 2.62 7.76
C LEU A 26 -14.63 3.22 7.37
N LYS A 27 -15.69 2.40 7.24
CA LYS A 27 -17.03 2.89 6.88
C LYS A 27 -17.59 3.89 7.89
N ILE A 28 -17.40 3.64 9.19
CA ILE A 28 -17.84 4.54 10.26
C ILE A 28 -17.13 5.89 10.18
N SER A 29 -15.83 5.91 9.89
CA SER A 29 -15.06 7.15 9.73
C SER A 29 -15.45 7.92 8.47
N VAL A 30 -15.70 7.23 7.35
CA VAL A 30 -16.13 7.87 6.09
C VAL A 30 -17.49 8.58 6.25
N TRP A 31 -18.41 7.99 7.02
CA TRP A 31 -19.75 8.57 7.24
C TRP A 31 -19.72 9.90 8.01
N ARG A 32 -18.67 10.17 8.79
CA ARG A 32 -18.49 11.45 9.50
C ARG A 32 -17.89 12.56 8.63
N GLY A 33 -17.53 12.27 7.37
CA GLY A 33 -17.01 13.24 6.41
C GLY A 33 -15.48 13.30 6.34
N ASP A 34 -14.80 13.14 7.49
CA ASP A 34 -13.34 13.11 7.60
C ASP A 34 -12.88 11.69 8.01
N VAL A 35 -12.10 11.04 7.15
CA VAL A 35 -11.46 9.76 7.49
C VAL A 35 -10.12 10.06 8.13
N GLU A 36 -9.92 9.62 9.37
CA GLU A 36 -8.63 9.64 10.03
C GLU A 36 -8.26 8.23 10.49
N LEU A 37 -7.13 7.74 9.99
CA LEU A 37 -6.51 6.49 10.39
C LEU A 37 -5.19 6.81 11.06
N THR A 38 -4.89 6.17 12.19
CA THR A 38 -3.66 6.44 12.95
C THR A 38 -2.94 5.15 13.31
N ASN A 39 -1.65 5.27 13.60
CA ASN A 39 -0.80 4.20 14.15
C ASN A 39 -0.82 2.91 13.31
N MET A 40 -0.67 3.06 11.99
CA MET A 40 -0.66 1.94 11.07
C MET A 40 0.74 1.33 10.96
N GLN A 41 0.81 0.00 10.88
CA GLN A 41 2.05 -0.71 10.55
C GLN A 41 2.12 -0.97 9.06
N LEU A 42 3.28 -0.72 8.47
CA LEU A 42 3.52 -1.07 7.07
C LEU A 42 3.75 -2.57 6.92
N LYS A 43 3.29 -3.11 5.80
CA LYS A 43 3.53 -4.50 5.41
C LYS A 43 4.98 -4.68 4.95
N PRO A 44 5.61 -5.86 5.17
CA PRO A 44 6.93 -6.18 4.63
C PRO A 44 7.01 -6.00 3.11
N GLU A 45 5.89 -6.26 2.43
CA GLU A 45 5.73 -6.22 0.98
C GLU A 45 5.40 -4.81 0.44
N ALA A 46 5.30 -3.79 1.30
CA ALA A 46 4.83 -2.45 0.92
C ALA A 46 5.73 -1.78 -0.14
N LEU A 47 7.03 -2.13 -0.20
CA LEU A 47 7.95 -1.61 -1.21
C LEU A 47 8.05 -2.48 -2.47
N ASN A 48 7.38 -3.64 -2.51
CA ASN A 48 7.48 -4.58 -3.64
C ASN A 48 6.95 -3.98 -4.96
N SER A 49 6.01 -3.04 -4.89
CA SER A 49 5.50 -2.34 -6.08
C SER A 49 6.58 -1.51 -6.80
N LEU A 50 7.67 -1.15 -6.10
CA LEU A 50 8.80 -0.44 -6.69
C LEU A 50 9.77 -1.38 -7.43
N LYS A 51 9.56 -2.71 -7.37
CA LYS A 51 10.42 -3.74 -7.97
C LYS A 51 11.90 -3.62 -7.54
N LEU A 52 12.12 -3.15 -6.32
CA LEU A 52 13.45 -3.03 -5.72
C LEU A 52 13.78 -4.30 -4.92
N PRO A 53 15.05 -4.74 -4.87
CA PRO A 53 15.48 -5.89 -4.08
C PRO A 53 15.61 -5.52 -2.59
N VAL A 54 14.55 -4.95 -2.01
CA VAL A 54 14.51 -4.49 -0.62
C VAL A 54 13.23 -4.95 0.06
N ARG A 55 13.33 -5.28 1.34
CA ARG A 55 12.19 -5.65 2.19
C ARG A 55 12.00 -4.61 3.29
N VAL A 56 10.76 -4.35 3.69
CA VAL A 56 10.48 -3.55 4.88
C VAL A 56 10.63 -4.44 6.12
N LYS A 57 11.71 -4.23 6.88
CA LYS A 57 11.96 -4.89 8.17
C LYS A 57 11.00 -4.38 9.25
N ALA A 58 10.82 -3.06 9.30
CA ALA A 58 9.85 -2.40 10.16
C ALA A 58 9.35 -1.14 9.46
N GLY A 59 8.07 -0.84 9.60
CA GLY A 59 7.52 0.38 9.05
C GLY A 59 6.30 0.87 9.81
N PHE A 60 6.21 2.18 9.92
CA PHE A 60 5.19 2.88 10.69
C PHE A 60 4.63 4.05 9.88
N LEU A 61 3.32 4.18 9.91
CA LEU A 61 2.58 5.29 9.33
C LEU A 61 1.74 5.91 10.44
N GLY A 62 2.13 7.12 10.86
CA GLY A 62 1.54 7.80 12.01
C GLY A 62 0.08 8.17 11.77
N SER A 63 -0.23 8.83 10.66
CA SER A 63 -1.62 9.08 10.28
C SER A 63 -1.87 9.21 8.78
N VAL A 64 -3.08 8.83 8.37
CA VAL A 64 -3.67 9.11 7.06
C VAL A 64 -4.96 9.87 7.33
N LYS A 65 -5.10 11.07 6.76
CA LYS A 65 -6.34 11.84 6.80
C LYS A 65 -6.85 12.06 5.38
N LEU A 66 -8.11 11.73 5.15
CA LEU A 66 -8.82 11.98 3.89
C LEU A 66 -10.02 12.88 4.16
N LYS A 67 -10.05 14.04 3.51
CA LYS A 67 -11.21 14.94 3.52
C LYS A 67 -11.87 14.90 2.15
N VAL A 68 -13.10 14.39 2.10
CA VAL A 68 -13.87 14.26 0.87
C VAL A 68 -14.96 15.32 0.84
N PRO A 69 -14.96 16.27 -0.11
CA PRO A 69 -16.00 17.28 -0.24
C PRO A 69 -17.26 16.69 -0.88
N TRP A 70 -18.03 15.89 -0.13
CA TRP A 70 -19.20 15.15 -0.65
C TRP A 70 -20.22 16.04 -1.38
N SER A 71 -20.45 17.25 -0.88
CA SER A 71 -21.40 18.21 -1.45
C SER A 71 -20.90 18.89 -2.73
N ARG A 72 -19.58 18.85 -2.99
CA ARG A 72 -18.92 19.58 -4.10
C ARG A 72 -17.88 18.72 -4.81
N LEU A 73 -18.13 17.42 -4.89
CA LEU A 73 -17.22 16.46 -5.50
C LEU A 73 -16.96 16.82 -6.98
N GLY A 74 -15.69 16.95 -7.37
CA GLY A 74 -15.28 17.39 -8.71
C GLY A 74 -15.12 18.90 -8.88
N GLN A 75 -15.70 19.73 -8.01
CA GLN A 75 -15.43 21.17 -7.96
C GLN A 75 -14.35 21.49 -6.92
N GLU A 76 -14.43 20.88 -5.74
CA GLU A 76 -13.43 21.00 -4.69
C GLU A 76 -12.50 19.78 -4.67
N PRO A 77 -11.21 19.98 -4.33
CA PRO A 77 -10.25 18.89 -4.30
C PRO A 77 -10.46 17.96 -3.11
N VAL A 78 -10.18 16.68 -3.31
CA VAL A 78 -10.09 15.71 -2.21
C VAL A 78 -8.72 15.88 -1.55
N LEU A 79 -8.70 16.16 -0.25
CA LEU A 79 -7.45 16.42 0.47
C LEU A 79 -6.97 15.16 1.17
N VAL A 80 -5.72 14.78 0.91
CA VAL A 80 -5.05 13.62 1.52
C VAL A 80 -3.83 14.10 2.28
N TYR A 81 -3.76 13.78 3.57
CA TYR A 81 -2.62 14.07 4.42
C TYR A 81 -2.02 12.78 4.93
N LEU A 82 -0.72 12.60 4.71
CA LEU A 82 0.07 11.52 5.25
C LEU A 82 1.11 12.11 6.20
N ASP A 83 1.19 11.60 7.42
CA ASP A 83 2.13 12.10 8.41
C ASP A 83 2.88 10.96 9.11
N ARG A 84 4.18 11.20 9.35
CA ARG A 84 5.13 10.30 10.03
C ARG A 84 5.21 8.95 9.33
N ILE A 85 5.89 8.93 8.19
CA ILE A 85 6.20 7.71 7.44
C ILE A 85 7.62 7.29 7.79
N PHE A 86 7.75 6.24 8.60
CA PHE A 86 9.04 5.69 9.00
C PHE A 86 9.21 4.31 8.41
N ILE A 87 10.29 4.10 7.66
CA ILE A 87 10.57 2.83 7.00
C ILE A 87 11.99 2.41 7.32
N LEU A 88 12.15 1.20 7.84
CA LEU A 88 13.41 0.49 7.96
C LEU A 88 13.44 -0.59 6.88
N ALA A 89 14.27 -0.37 5.87
CA ALA A 89 14.46 -1.27 4.75
C ALA A 89 15.77 -2.06 4.92
N GLU A 90 15.77 -3.29 4.44
CA GLU A 90 16.94 -4.18 4.37
C GLU A 90 17.03 -4.79 2.97
N PRO A 91 18.21 -5.23 2.52
CA PRO A 91 18.32 -5.99 1.27
C PRO A 91 17.42 -7.22 1.33
N ALA A 92 16.72 -7.50 0.25
CA ALA A 92 16.01 -8.76 0.09
C ALA A 92 17.07 -9.83 -0.26
N THR A 93 17.69 -10.44 0.75
CA THR A 93 18.62 -11.55 0.57
C THR A 93 17.93 -12.66 -0.22
N GLN A 94 18.45 -13.01 -1.39
CA GLN A 94 18.00 -14.18 -2.16
C GLN A 94 18.64 -15.48 -1.66
N VAL A 95 18.79 -15.67 -0.35
CA VAL A 95 19.47 -16.86 0.19
C VAL A 95 18.62 -17.52 1.28
N GLU A 96 17.55 -18.17 0.83
CA GLU A 96 17.08 -19.40 1.46
C GLU A 96 17.22 -20.54 0.43
N GLY A 97 18.37 -21.22 0.50
CA GLY A 97 18.53 -22.61 0.08
C GLY A 97 18.37 -22.92 -1.41
N CYS A 98 19.42 -22.68 -2.19
CA CYS A 98 19.75 -23.61 -3.28
C CYS A 98 20.17 -24.95 -2.65
N ASN A 99 19.20 -25.81 -2.34
CA ASN A 99 19.37 -27.23 -2.61
C ASN A 99 18.86 -27.42 -4.02
N GLU A 100 19.78 -27.24 -4.97
CA GLU A 100 19.65 -27.81 -6.30
C GLU A 100 19.54 -29.34 -6.12
N ASP A 101 18.68 -29.94 -6.93
CA ASP A 101 18.38 -31.38 -7.00
C ASP A 101 17.24 -31.88 -6.07
N ALA A 102 16.05 -32.05 -6.68
CA ALA A 102 14.87 -32.82 -6.25
C ALA A 102 13.57 -32.09 -5.80
N VAL A 103 13.35 -30.80 -6.12
CA VAL A 103 12.04 -30.12 -5.86
C VAL A 103 11.48 -29.38 -7.08
N GLN A 104 11.65 -29.95 -8.28
CA GLN A 104 11.23 -29.30 -9.53
C GLN A 104 9.83 -29.68 -10.02
N GLU A 105 9.18 -30.70 -9.42
CA GLU A 105 7.86 -31.17 -9.92
C GLU A 105 6.66 -30.70 -9.08
N THR A 106 6.85 -30.23 -7.85
CA THR A 106 5.73 -29.77 -6.98
C THR A 106 5.53 -28.26 -6.95
N LYS A 107 6.48 -27.46 -7.47
CA LYS A 107 6.38 -25.99 -7.51
C LYS A 107 5.52 -25.48 -8.67
N ILE A 108 5.48 -26.20 -9.80
CA ILE A 108 4.80 -25.73 -11.03
C ILE A 108 3.27 -25.73 -10.87
N SER A 109 2.70 -26.70 -10.16
CA SER A 109 1.25 -26.78 -9.90
C SER A 109 0.78 -25.71 -8.91
N ARG A 110 1.54 -25.44 -7.84
CA ARG A 110 1.22 -24.35 -6.89
C ARG A 110 1.34 -22.96 -7.51
N VAL A 111 2.33 -22.75 -8.39
CA VAL A 111 2.48 -21.48 -9.12
C VAL A 111 1.31 -21.27 -10.07
N ARG A 112 0.91 -22.30 -10.85
CA ARG A 112 -0.26 -22.19 -11.74
C ARG A 112 -1.57 -21.94 -10.99
N GLU A 113 -1.81 -22.61 -9.86
CA GLU A 113 -3.01 -22.35 -9.06
C GLU A 113 -3.05 -20.94 -8.47
N MET A 114 -1.90 -20.41 -8.02
CA MET A 114 -1.79 -19.02 -7.58
C MET A 114 -1.96 -18.04 -8.74
N GLU A 115 -1.43 -18.35 -9.92
CA GLU A 115 -1.53 -17.52 -11.11
C GLU A 115 -2.96 -17.45 -11.64
N ILE A 116 -3.68 -18.58 -11.64
CA ILE A 116 -5.11 -18.66 -11.98
C ILE A 116 -5.95 -17.87 -10.97
N LYS A 117 -5.73 -18.05 -9.65
CA LYS A 117 -6.43 -17.26 -8.62
C LYS A 117 -6.13 -15.77 -8.71
N LEU A 118 -4.90 -15.41 -9.05
CA LEU A 118 -4.50 -14.01 -9.26
C LEU A 118 -5.21 -13.43 -10.49
N LEU A 119 -5.26 -14.16 -11.60
CA LEU A 119 -5.95 -13.77 -12.83
C LEU A 119 -7.46 -13.64 -12.61
N GLU A 120 -8.09 -14.58 -11.92
CA GLU A 120 -9.52 -14.53 -11.56
C GLU A 120 -9.82 -13.33 -10.64
N SER A 121 -8.98 -13.10 -9.63
CA SER A 121 -9.13 -11.93 -8.75
C SER A 121 -8.95 -10.61 -9.52
N GLN A 122 -8.01 -10.56 -10.47
CA GLN A 122 -7.81 -9.39 -11.33
C GLN A 122 -8.96 -9.18 -12.31
N GLN A 123 -9.55 -10.25 -12.86
CA GLN A 123 -10.70 -10.16 -13.76
C GLN A 123 -11.96 -9.72 -13.02
N GLN A 124 -12.22 -10.24 -11.80
CA GLN A 124 -13.29 -9.75 -10.93
C GLN A 124 -13.06 -8.30 -10.50
N LEU A 125 -11.83 -7.92 -10.18
CA LEU A 125 -11.49 -6.52 -9.88
C LEU A 125 -11.69 -5.58 -11.07
N LYS A 126 -11.36 -6.04 -12.29
CA LYS A 126 -11.61 -5.28 -13.52
C LYS A 126 -13.09 -5.17 -13.84
N SER A 127 -13.88 -6.21 -13.61
CA SER A 127 -15.33 -6.16 -13.83
C SER A 127 -16.05 -5.25 -12.82
N GLU A 128 -15.65 -5.28 -11.54
CA GLU A 128 -16.16 -4.35 -10.52
C GLU A 128 -15.82 -2.89 -10.86
N LEU A 129 -14.58 -2.63 -11.28
CA LEU A 129 -14.14 -1.29 -11.71
C LEU A 129 -14.77 -0.82 -13.03
N ASN A 130 -15.13 -1.73 -13.92
CA ASN A 130 -15.73 -1.44 -15.23
C ASN A 130 -17.23 -1.13 -15.15
N SER A 131 -17.84 -1.08 -13.97
CA SER A 131 -19.13 -0.41 -13.87
C SER A 131 -18.94 1.05 -14.28
N SER A 132 -19.64 1.46 -15.35
CA SER A 132 -19.46 2.76 -16.01
C SER A 132 -19.57 3.95 -15.04
N TRP A 133 -20.31 3.76 -13.94
CA TRP A 133 -20.46 4.73 -12.86
C TRP A 133 -19.30 4.77 -11.85
N LEU A 134 -18.66 3.64 -11.49
CA LEU A 134 -17.49 3.65 -10.61
C LEU A 134 -16.26 4.20 -11.32
N GLY A 135 -16.09 3.88 -12.61
CA GLY A 135 -15.00 4.42 -13.42
C GLY A 135 -15.03 5.95 -13.48
N SER A 136 -16.22 6.56 -13.69
CA SER A 136 -16.36 8.01 -13.72
C SER A 136 -16.12 8.64 -12.34
N PHE A 137 -16.66 8.05 -11.27
CA PHE A 137 -16.42 8.51 -9.90
C PHE A 137 -14.93 8.49 -9.53
N ILE A 138 -14.24 7.39 -9.80
CA ILE A 138 -12.80 7.25 -9.54
C ILE A 138 -12.01 8.30 -10.32
N SER A 139 -12.34 8.51 -11.59
CA SER A 139 -11.70 9.52 -12.43
C SER A 139 -11.89 10.93 -11.87
N THR A 140 -13.10 11.28 -11.42
CA THR A 140 -13.40 12.58 -10.79
C THR A 140 -12.67 12.77 -9.47
N VAL A 141 -12.61 11.74 -8.62
CA VAL A 141 -11.89 11.80 -7.35
C VAL A 141 -10.41 11.96 -7.61
N ILE A 142 -9.79 11.04 -8.36
CA ILE A 142 -8.34 11.05 -8.64
C ILE A 142 -7.91 12.30 -9.41
N GLY A 143 -8.73 12.79 -10.34
CA GLY A 143 -8.45 13.97 -11.15
C GLY A 143 -8.30 15.27 -10.36
N ASN A 144 -8.74 15.29 -9.08
CA ASN A 144 -8.63 16.47 -8.21
C ASN A 144 -8.16 16.12 -6.79
N ILE A 145 -7.24 15.14 -6.64
CA ILE A 145 -6.60 14.86 -5.34
C ILE A 145 -5.47 15.86 -5.09
N LYS A 146 -5.43 16.41 -3.86
CA LYS A 146 -4.25 17.10 -3.33
C LYS A 146 -3.64 16.27 -2.21
N LEU A 147 -2.40 15.85 -2.42
CA LEU A 147 -1.65 15.03 -1.48
C LEU A 147 -0.58 15.86 -0.77
N SER A 148 -0.58 15.81 0.55
CA SER A 148 0.45 16.38 1.42
C SER A 148 1.07 15.26 2.24
N ILE A 149 2.40 15.16 2.22
CA ILE A 149 3.15 14.15 2.96
C ILE A 149 4.20 14.86 3.80
N SER A 150 4.14 14.66 5.12
CA SER A 150 5.07 15.26 6.07
C SER A 150 5.77 14.18 6.91
N ASN A 151 6.98 14.51 7.38
CA ASN A 151 7.78 13.66 8.26
C ASN A 151 8.08 12.27 7.68
N ILE A 152 8.78 12.24 6.54
CA ILE A 152 9.23 10.98 5.93
C ILE A 152 10.65 10.69 6.41
N HIS A 153 10.88 9.49 6.94
CA HIS A 153 12.23 8.98 7.25
C HIS A 153 12.36 7.53 6.76
N ILE A 154 13.25 7.33 5.80
CA ILE A 154 13.57 6.03 5.24
C ILE A 154 15.01 5.71 5.60
N ARG A 155 15.22 4.61 6.32
CA ARG A 155 16.54 4.09 6.69
C ARG A 155 16.73 2.75 6.00
N TYR A 156 17.80 2.62 5.24
CA TYR A 156 18.25 1.36 4.65
C TYR A 156 19.46 0.84 5.43
N GLU A 157 19.39 -0.42 5.85
CA GLU A 157 20.46 -1.14 6.56
C GLU A 157 20.94 -2.32 5.71
N ASP A 158 22.22 -2.30 5.31
CA ASP A 158 22.89 -3.44 4.67
C ASP A 158 23.80 -4.12 5.69
N ILE A 159 23.42 -5.32 6.12
CA ILE A 159 24.13 -6.11 7.15
C ILE A 159 24.97 -7.24 6.51
N GLU A 160 24.81 -7.52 5.21
CA GLU A 160 25.42 -8.68 4.55
C GLU A 160 26.82 -8.46 4.00
N ARG A 161 27.36 -7.24 4.14
CA ARG A 161 28.74 -6.97 3.77
C ARG A 161 29.68 -7.49 4.85
N TYR A 162 30.06 -8.76 4.73
CA TYR A 162 31.08 -9.47 5.54
C TYR A 162 32.47 -8.80 5.60
N LEU A 163 32.66 -7.61 5.01
CA LEU A 163 33.96 -6.94 4.88
C LEU A 163 33.99 -5.45 5.28
N ASN A 164 32.91 -4.83 5.78
CA ASN A 164 32.96 -3.43 6.24
C ASN A 164 31.88 -3.10 7.28
N PRO A 165 32.06 -2.06 8.12
CA PRO A 165 31.07 -1.66 9.11
C PRO A 165 29.72 -1.33 8.44
N VAL A 166 28.63 -1.68 9.13
CA VAL A 166 27.24 -1.52 8.69
C VAL A 166 27.04 -0.22 7.92
N CYS A 167 26.71 -0.32 6.62
CA CYS A 167 26.44 0.85 5.79
C CYS A 167 24.96 1.23 5.95
N CYS A 168 24.69 2.34 6.64
CA CYS A 168 23.35 2.90 6.79
C CYS A 168 23.16 4.12 5.89
N ILE A 169 22.09 4.13 5.11
CA ILE A 169 21.67 5.32 4.34
C ILE A 169 20.32 5.76 4.89
N SER A 170 20.24 6.99 5.38
CA SER A 170 18.99 7.59 5.86
C SER A 170 18.62 8.79 5.00
N VAL A 171 17.39 8.81 4.49
CA VAL A 171 16.79 9.96 3.82
C VAL A 171 15.62 10.44 4.67
N SER A 172 15.73 11.66 5.18
CA SER A 172 14.64 12.34 5.86
C SER A 172 14.19 13.53 5.02
N LYS A 173 12.88 13.63 4.78
CA LYS A 173 12.28 14.79 4.12
C LYS A 173 11.17 15.35 4.99
N TYR A 174 11.36 16.60 5.41
CA TYR A 174 10.39 17.40 6.13
C TYR A 174 9.80 18.38 5.12
N ILE A 175 8.57 18.12 4.67
CA ILE A 175 7.79 18.99 3.79
C ILE A 175 6.66 19.58 4.63
#